data_AF-A0A1F8A6K3-F1
#
_entry.id   AF-A0A1F8A6K3-F1
#
_cell.length_a   1.000
_cell.length_b   1.000
_cell.length_c   1.000
_cell.angle_alpha   90.00
_cell.angle_beta   90.00
_cell.angle_gamma   90.00
#
_symmetry.space_group_name_H-M   'P 1'
#
loop_
_entity.id
_entity.type
_entity.pdbx_description
1 polymer ?
#
loop_
_entity_poly.entity_id
_entity_poly.type
_entity_poly.pdbx_seq_one_letter_code
_entity_poly.pdbx_strand_id
1 'polypeptide(L)'
;MTRLLNPVLTALLLFSHSLPVYHSIAIMTQYQYEFLVSIPDRPGVLPVRMSLRPRHLAKLGPRVEAGQVVFGGAMLSREPAKGEGPNVTGSVMLVKANSEDEVRQIILDDAYAADVWDLGKVTITPFKCAVRTAI
;
A
#
# COMPACT_ATOMS: atom_id res chain seq x y z
N MET A 1 -53.89 -21.45 66.65
CA MET A 1 -53.91 -22.91 66.41
C MET A 1 -54.34 -23.07 64.96
N THR A 2 -53.60 -23.59 63.98
CA THR A 2 -52.50 -24.57 63.97
C THR A 2 -51.83 -24.44 62.59
N ARG A 3 -50.49 -24.60 62.52
CA ARG A 3 -49.73 -24.82 61.27
C ARG A 3 -50.28 -26.04 60.52
N LEU A 4 -50.07 -26.10 59.19
CA LEU A 4 -49.64 -27.26 58.36
C LEU A 4 -49.46 -26.73 56.92
N LEU A 5 -48.23 -26.61 56.42
CA LEU A 5 -47.50 -27.51 55.51
C LEU A 5 -47.58 -27.10 54.03
N ASN A 6 -46.40 -26.93 53.44
CA ASN A 6 -46.10 -26.69 52.02
C ASN A 6 -46.08 -28.06 51.28
N PRO A 7 -46.39 -28.15 49.98
CA PRO A 7 -45.28 -28.41 49.03
C PRO A 7 -45.45 -27.91 47.57
N VAL A 8 -44.32 -27.45 47.00
CA VAL A 8 -43.76 -27.71 45.65
C VAL A 8 -44.67 -27.56 44.40
N LEU A 9 -44.34 -26.63 43.48
CA LEU A 9 -44.04 -26.94 42.05
C LEU A 9 -43.62 -25.69 41.20
N THR A 10 -42.59 -25.87 40.36
CA THR A 10 -42.31 -25.22 39.04
C THR A 10 -42.06 -23.70 38.98
N ALA A 11 -41.09 -23.13 38.25
CA ALA A 11 -40.24 -23.63 37.17
C ALA A 11 -38.91 -22.83 37.12
N LEU A 12 -37.79 -23.54 36.96
CA LEU A 12 -36.48 -22.96 36.67
C LEU A 12 -36.37 -22.77 35.15
N LEU A 13 -36.62 -21.56 34.65
CA LEU A 13 -36.33 -21.20 33.25
C LEU A 13 -34.83 -20.92 33.13
N LEU A 14 -34.08 -21.92 32.67
CA LEU A 14 -32.72 -21.76 32.16
C LEU A 14 -32.78 -20.97 30.85
N PHE A 15 -32.63 -19.66 30.92
CA PHE A 15 -32.34 -18.84 29.74
C PHE A 15 -30.87 -19.08 29.34
N SER A 16 -30.64 -20.09 28.51
CA SER A 16 -29.37 -20.28 27.80
C SER A 16 -29.20 -19.18 26.76
N HIS A 17 -28.65 -18.04 27.17
CA HIS A 17 -28.17 -17.04 26.22
C HIS A 17 -26.86 -17.56 25.63
N SER A 18 -26.96 -18.23 24.49
CA SER A 18 -25.80 -18.46 23.61
C SER A 18 -25.25 -17.10 23.21
N LEU A 19 -24.07 -16.75 23.74
CA LEU A 19 -23.36 -15.54 23.35
C LEU A 19 -23.11 -15.56 21.84
N PRO A 20 -23.34 -14.45 21.11
CA PRO A 20 -23.03 -14.40 19.70
C PRO A 20 -21.52 -14.58 19.52
N VAL A 21 -21.13 -15.61 18.78
CA VAL A 21 -19.76 -15.78 18.29
C VAL A 21 -19.52 -14.66 17.29
N TYR A 22 -18.92 -13.57 17.75
CA TYR A 22 -18.39 -12.53 16.88
C TYR A 22 -17.27 -13.16 16.04
N HIS A 23 -17.61 -13.56 14.81
CA HIS A 23 -16.60 -13.79 13.79
C HIS A 23 -15.98 -12.43 13.51
N SER A 24 -14.83 -12.18 14.15
CA SER A 24 -13.96 -11.07 13.79
C SER A 24 -13.60 -11.31 12.34
N ILE A 25 -14.23 -10.59 11.41
CA ILE A 25 -13.74 -10.48 10.04
C ILE A 25 -12.43 -9.72 10.20
N ALA A 26 -11.33 -10.45 10.38
CA ALA A 26 -10.02 -9.88 10.17
C ALA A 26 -10.07 -9.31 8.76
N ILE A 27 -10.02 -7.99 8.64
CA ILE A 27 -9.83 -7.34 7.35
C ILE A 27 -8.47 -7.84 6.88
N MET A 28 -8.47 -8.88 6.04
CA MET A 28 -7.26 -9.38 5.43
C MET A 28 -6.78 -8.28 4.50
N THR A 29 -5.68 -7.63 4.88
CA THR A 29 -5.00 -6.70 3.99
C THR A 29 -4.52 -7.51 2.79
N GLN A 30 -4.79 -7.03 1.57
CA GLN A 30 -4.32 -7.69 0.33
C GLN A 30 -2.78 -7.82 0.28
N TYR A 31 -2.09 -6.99 1.05
CA TYR A 31 -0.63 -6.90 1.12
C TYR A 31 -0.16 -6.87 2.58
N GLN A 32 0.90 -7.61 2.88
CA GLN A 32 1.43 -7.76 4.24
C GLN A 32 2.50 -6.71 4.60
N TYR A 33 3.22 -6.17 3.62
CA TYR A 33 4.36 -5.31 3.83
C TYR A 33 4.27 -4.02 3.00
N GLU A 34 5.09 -3.05 3.38
CA GLU A 34 5.30 -1.83 2.59
C GLU A 34 6.78 -1.65 2.30
N PHE A 35 7.09 -1.10 1.14
CA PHE A 35 8.44 -0.91 0.65
C PHE A 35 8.60 0.51 0.10
N LEU A 36 9.57 1.24 0.65
CA LEU A 36 10.03 2.50 0.07
C LEU A 36 10.98 2.17 -1.08
N VAL A 37 10.59 2.56 -2.28
CA VAL A 37 11.31 2.31 -3.52
C VAL A 37 11.91 3.62 -4.01
N SER A 38 13.21 3.62 -4.28
CA SER A 38 13.89 4.73 -4.96
C SER A 38 14.69 4.18 -6.14
N ILE A 39 14.45 4.74 -7.32
CA ILE A 39 15.02 4.28 -8.59
C ILE A 39 15.61 5.47 -9.34
N PRO A 40 16.94 5.58 -9.46
CA PRO A 40 17.57 6.60 -10.28
C PRO A 40 17.24 6.42 -11.76
N ASP A 41 17.16 7.53 -12.50
CA ASP A 41 17.18 7.50 -13.96
C ASP A 41 18.63 7.33 -14.46
N ARG A 42 18.80 6.73 -15.63
CA ARG A 42 20.08 6.74 -16.35
C ARG A 42 20.44 8.18 -16.78
N PRO A 43 21.74 8.50 -16.98
CA PRO A 43 22.15 9.80 -17.48
C PRO A 43 21.53 10.12 -18.85
N GLY A 44 21.02 11.34 -19.04
CA GLY A 44 20.58 11.85 -20.35
C GLY A 44 19.24 11.32 -20.87
N VAL A 45 18.47 10.57 -20.08
CA VAL A 45 17.21 9.93 -20.54
C VAL A 45 15.95 10.79 -20.37
N LEU A 46 16.07 12.06 -19.96
CA LEU A 46 14.90 12.91 -19.71
C LEU A 46 13.92 12.99 -20.90
N PRO A 47 14.36 13.15 -22.17
CA PRO A 47 13.44 13.14 -23.30
C PRO A 47 12.67 11.81 -23.45
N VAL A 48 13.35 10.67 -23.23
CA VAL A 48 12.76 9.33 -23.29
C VAL A 48 11.77 9.12 -22.14
N ARG A 49 12.12 9.59 -20.94
CA ARG A 49 11.21 9.60 -19.80
C ARG A 49 9.93 10.36 -20.12
N MET A 50 10.05 11.55 -20.70
CA MET A 50 8.87 12.37 -21.02
C MET A 50 7.99 11.73 -22.10
N SER A 51 8.57 11.05 -23.09
CA SER A 51 7.78 10.32 -24.09
C SER A 51 7.10 9.07 -23.53
N LEU A 52 7.72 8.37 -22.57
CA LEU A 52 7.17 7.18 -21.92
C LEU A 52 6.24 7.48 -20.74
N ARG A 53 6.25 8.71 -20.21
CA ARG A 53 5.48 9.11 -19.02
C ARG A 53 3.99 8.78 -19.10
N PRO A 54 3.27 9.03 -20.22
CA PRO A 54 1.87 8.65 -20.31
C PRO A 54 1.63 7.14 -20.11
N ARG A 55 2.52 6.30 -20.64
CA ARG A 55 2.44 4.84 -20.49
C ARG A 55 2.79 4.38 -19.07
N HIS A 56 3.82 4.98 -18.46
CA HIS A 56 4.15 4.77 -17.05
C HIS A 56 2.94 5.07 -16.15
N LEU A 57 2.31 6.24 -16.30
CA LEU A 57 1.15 6.61 -15.50
C LEU A 57 -0.08 5.74 -15.78
N ALA A 58 -0.32 5.34 -17.03
CA ALA A 58 -1.42 4.43 -17.37
C ALA A 58 -1.26 3.05 -16.70
N LYS A 59 -0.04 2.52 -16.61
CA LYS A 59 0.25 1.28 -15.87
C LYS A 59 0.17 1.47 -14.35
N LEU A 60 0.55 2.64 -13.84
CA LEU A 60 0.55 2.94 -12.42
C LEU A 60 -0.86 3.18 -11.86
N GLY A 61 -1.76 3.76 -12.65
CA GLY A 61 -3.12 4.15 -12.26
C GLY A 61 -3.91 3.05 -11.54
N PRO A 62 -4.07 1.84 -12.12
CA PRO A 62 -4.79 0.73 -11.47
C PRO A 62 -4.16 0.30 -10.13
N ARG A 63 -2.83 0.42 -9.97
CA ARG A 63 -2.16 0.10 -8.70
C ARG A 63 -2.40 1.17 -7.64
N VAL A 64 -2.56 2.43 -8.05
CA VAL A 64 -2.96 3.52 -7.16
C VAL A 64 -4.42 3.36 -6.74
N GLU A 65 -5.32 3.06 -7.67
CA GLU A 65 -6.74 2.80 -7.39
C GLU A 65 -6.93 1.62 -6.44
N ALA A 66 -6.13 0.56 -6.59
CA ALA A 66 -6.14 -0.60 -5.69
C ALA A 66 -5.44 -0.34 -4.34
N GLY A 67 -4.86 0.85 -4.11
CA GLY A 67 -4.11 1.18 -2.90
C GLY A 67 -2.81 0.39 -2.73
N GLN A 68 -2.32 -0.24 -3.80
CA GLN A 68 -1.05 -0.96 -3.85
C GLN A 68 0.13 0.02 -3.92
N VAL A 69 0.04 1.05 -4.77
CA VAL A 69 0.97 2.17 -4.77
C VAL A 69 0.31 3.34 -4.06
N VAL A 70 0.90 3.77 -2.95
CA VAL A 70 0.22 4.74 -2.06
C VAL A 70 0.68 6.17 -2.29
N PHE A 71 1.92 6.35 -2.69
CA PHE A 71 2.39 7.61 -3.27
C PHE A 71 3.51 7.31 -4.27
N GLY A 72 3.75 8.24 -5.18
CA GLY A 72 4.89 8.19 -6.07
C GLY A 72 5.17 9.56 -6.71
N GLY A 73 6.42 9.77 -7.11
CA GLY A 73 6.84 11.05 -7.67
C GLY A 73 8.22 11.01 -8.32
N ALA A 74 8.56 12.09 -9.02
CA ALA A 74 9.89 12.31 -9.56
C ALA A 74 10.85 12.76 -8.46
N MET A 75 12.03 12.16 -8.37
CA MET A 75 13.14 12.74 -7.61
C MET A 75 13.75 13.89 -8.42
N LEU A 76 14.06 14.99 -7.76
CA LEU A 76 14.70 16.14 -8.39
C LEU A 76 16.12 16.31 -7.85
N SER A 77 17.05 16.73 -8.72
CA SER A 77 18.42 17.06 -8.31
C SER A 77 18.50 18.33 -7.46
N ARG A 78 17.55 19.25 -7.66
CA ARG A 78 17.44 20.54 -6.97
C ARG A 78 16.01 21.05 -7.04
N GLU A 79 15.71 22.02 -6.20
CA GLU A 79 14.51 22.83 -6.31
C GLU A 79 14.51 23.59 -7.66
N PRO A 80 13.40 23.57 -8.42
CA PRO A 80 13.32 24.32 -9.67
C PRO A 80 13.38 25.83 -9.42
N ALA A 81 14.20 26.55 -10.18
CA ALA A 81 14.18 28.01 -10.15
C ALA A 81 12.89 28.56 -10.78
N LYS A 82 12.57 29.83 -10.53
CA LYS A 82 11.38 30.47 -11.11
C LYS A 82 11.45 30.45 -12.64
N GLY A 83 10.46 29.82 -13.28
CA GLY A 83 10.38 29.67 -14.73
C GLY A 83 11.14 28.47 -15.30
N GLU A 84 11.79 27.67 -14.46
CA GLU A 84 12.48 26.44 -14.85
C GLU A 84 11.55 25.22 -14.67
N GLY A 85 11.68 24.23 -15.56
CA GLY A 85 11.07 22.92 -15.36
C GLY A 85 11.83 22.08 -14.32
N PRO A 86 11.22 21.02 -13.78
CA PRO A 86 11.88 20.14 -12.82
C PRO A 86 13.07 19.40 -13.45
N ASN A 87 14.23 19.44 -12.78
CA ASN A 87 15.38 18.63 -13.18
C ASN A 87 15.31 17.25 -12.53
N VAL A 88 14.65 16.33 -13.25
CA VAL A 88 14.34 14.97 -12.76
C VAL A 88 15.55 14.04 -12.82
N THR A 89 15.76 13.29 -11.74
CA THR A 89 16.85 12.33 -11.56
C THR A 89 16.40 10.90 -11.24
N GLY A 90 15.10 10.65 -11.16
CA GLY A 90 14.58 9.33 -10.83
C GLY A 90 13.12 9.35 -10.39
N SER A 91 12.72 8.24 -9.75
CA SER A 91 11.40 8.04 -9.19
C SER A 91 11.48 7.54 -7.75
N VAL A 92 10.52 7.94 -6.93
CA VAL A 92 10.27 7.37 -5.60
C VAL A 92 8.84 6.85 -5.55
N MET A 93 8.61 5.72 -4.88
CA MET A 93 7.29 5.14 -4.66
C MET A 93 7.21 4.48 -3.29
N LEU A 94 6.02 4.44 -2.71
CA LEU A 94 5.70 3.53 -1.59
C LEU A 94 4.73 2.46 -2.07
N VAL A 95 5.22 1.22 -2.09
CA VAL A 95 4.52 0.06 -2.65
C VAL A 95 4.15 -0.90 -1.53
N LYS A 96 2.90 -1.32 -1.48
CA LYS A 96 2.45 -2.44 -0.67
C LYS A 96 2.59 -3.73 -1.47
N ALA A 97 3.16 -4.76 -0.85
CA ALA A 97 3.41 -6.05 -1.50
C ALA A 97 3.53 -7.16 -0.44
N ASN A 98 3.57 -8.41 -0.91
CA ASN A 98 3.77 -9.59 -0.07
C ASN A 98 5.23 -10.05 -0.02
N SER A 99 6.09 -9.50 -0.87
CA SER A 99 7.54 -9.72 -0.84
C SER A 99 8.30 -8.60 -1.57
N GLU A 100 9.61 -8.51 -1.34
CA GLU A 100 10.48 -7.63 -2.13
C GLU A 100 10.51 -8.05 -3.61
N ASP A 101 10.42 -9.35 -3.90
CA ASP A 101 10.39 -9.86 -5.27
C ASP A 101 9.14 -9.44 -6.03
N GLU A 102 7.98 -9.36 -5.37
CA GLU A 102 6.77 -8.80 -5.97
C GLU A 102 7.00 -7.32 -6.36
N VAL A 103 7.67 -6.54 -5.50
CA VAL A 103 8.04 -5.15 -5.83
C VAL A 103 8.98 -5.10 -7.03
N ARG A 104 9.98 -6.00 -7.11
CA ARG A 104 10.87 -6.09 -8.28
C ARG A 104 10.10 -6.39 -9.56
N GLN A 105 9.12 -7.30 -9.53
CA GLN A 105 8.29 -7.58 -10.71
C GLN A 105 7.45 -6.38 -11.13
N ILE A 106 6.90 -5.62 -10.17
CA ILE A 106 6.18 -4.37 -10.45
C ILE A 106 7.09 -3.37 -11.15
N ILE A 107 8.34 -3.24 -10.69
CA ILE A 107 9.34 -2.34 -11.29
C ILE A 107 9.71 -2.80 -12.71
N LEU A 108 9.93 -4.10 -12.91
CA LEU A 108 10.32 -4.66 -14.21
C LEU A 108 9.21 -4.57 -15.26
N ASP A 109 7.94 -4.62 -14.86
CA ASP A 109 6.80 -4.42 -15.75
C ASP A 109 6.56 -2.93 -16.09
N ASP A 110 7.24 -1.99 -15.43
CA ASP A 110 7.04 -0.56 -15.72
C ASP A 110 7.56 -0.15 -17.10
N ALA A 111 6.91 0.84 -17.72
CA ALA A 111 7.34 1.42 -18.99
C ALA A 111 8.75 2.05 -18.92
N TYR A 112 9.18 2.51 -17.74
CA TYR A 112 10.50 3.09 -17.53
C TYR A 112 11.62 2.07 -17.32
N ALA A 113 11.29 0.80 -17.04
CA ALA A 113 12.28 -0.20 -16.64
C ALA A 113 13.40 -0.40 -17.68
N ALA A 114 13.03 -0.50 -18.96
CA ALA A 114 13.95 -0.85 -20.04
C ALA A 114 14.81 0.32 -20.54
N ASP A 115 14.28 1.55 -20.51
CA ASP A 115 14.90 2.69 -21.23
C ASP A 115 15.19 3.92 -20.35
N VAL A 116 14.65 3.99 -19.13
CA VAL A 116 14.76 5.17 -18.26
C VAL A 116 15.50 4.84 -16.98
N TRP A 117 15.01 3.90 -16.19
CA TRP A 117 15.58 3.59 -14.88
C TRP A 117 16.94 2.89 -14.98
N ASP A 118 17.80 3.17 -14.00
CA ASP A 118 19.02 2.43 -13.70
C ASP A 118 18.70 1.37 -12.64
N LEU A 119 18.23 0.21 -13.11
CA LEU A 119 17.83 -0.90 -12.23
C LEU A 119 19.01 -1.47 -11.42
N GLY A 120 20.26 -1.21 -11.81
CA GLY A 120 21.44 -1.58 -11.03
C GLY A 120 21.63 -0.74 -9.77
N LYS A 121 20.93 0.40 -9.66
CA LYS A 121 20.97 1.32 -8.52
C LYS A 121 19.63 1.44 -7.79
N VAL A 122 18.68 0.56 -8.09
CA VAL A 122 17.40 0.53 -7.38
C VAL A 122 17.61 0.21 -5.91
N THR A 123 16.86 0.89 -5.05
CA THR A 123 16.75 0.55 -3.63
C THR A 123 15.30 0.20 -3.31
N ILE A 124 15.10 -0.93 -2.65
CA ILE A 124 13.79 -1.40 -2.19
C ILE A 124 13.95 -1.69 -0.70
N THR A 125 13.40 -0.81 0.13
CA THR A 125 13.62 -0.84 1.58
C THR A 125 12.32 -1.17 2.28
N PRO A 126 12.25 -2.24 3.12
CA PRO A 126 11.09 -2.47 3.98
C PRO A 126 10.79 -1.23 4.82
N PHE A 127 9.54 -0.78 4.79
CA PHE A 127 9.12 0.47 5.39
C PHE A 127 7.89 0.26 6.26
N LYS A 128 7.87 0.91 7.42
CA LYS A 128 6.68 0.98 8.28
C LYS A 128 6.23 2.43 8.32
N CYS A 129 5.20 2.77 7.55
CA CYS A 129 4.68 4.13 7.55
C CYS A 129 3.97 4.43 8.87
N ALA A 130 4.47 5.43 9.60
CA ALA A 130 3.85 5.88 10.84
C ALA A 130 2.61 6.75 10.59
N VAL A 131 2.66 7.62 9.57
CA VAL A 131 1.59 8.57 9.23
C VAL A 131 1.54 8.75 7.71
N ARG A 132 0.34 8.79 7.16
CA ARG A 132 0.08 9.28 5.80
C ARG A 132 -1.27 9.99 5.73
N THR A 133 -1.36 11.05 4.94
CA THR A 133 -2.60 11.75 4.61
C THR A 133 -2.70 11.83 3.10
N ALA A 134 -3.92 11.97 2.58
CA ALA A 134 -4.09 12.34 1.18
C ALA A 134 -3.49 13.76 0.95
N ILE A 135 -3.00 14.00 -0.26
CA ILE A 135 -2.63 15.35 -0.76
C ILE A 135 -3.86 15.94 -1.44
#